data_AF-A0A1E3P3V6-F1
#
_entry.id   AF-A0A1E3P3V6-F1
#
_cell.length_a   1.000
_cell.length_b   1.000
_cell.length_c   1.000
_cell.angle_alpha   90.00
_cell.angle_beta   90.00
_cell.angle_gamma   90.00
#
_symmetry.space_group_name_H-M   'P 1'
#
loop_
_entity.id
_entity.type
_entity.pdbx_description
1 polymer ?
#
loop_
_entity_poly.entity_id
_entity_poly.type
_entity_poly.pdbx_seq_one_letter_code
_entity_poly.pdbx_strand_id
1 'polypeptide(L)'
;MTKLDRILAKPHKVLLWSFTGLIVAATAFTLFESNSTTKRINDKKKRVKRDKSVEEIERDSKDVSRWSKKELFDYLTRHQVYPDVETEPEELVKLVKSIKRLYPDIDY
;
A
#
# COMPACT_ATOMS: atom_id res chain seq x y z
N MET A 1 1.75 -38.32 -39.95
CA MET A 1 2.61 -37.30 -39.31
C MET A 1 2.61 -36.03 -40.15
N THR A 2 2.05 -34.95 -39.62
CA THR A 2 1.85 -33.65 -40.30
C THR A 2 3.10 -32.79 -40.22
N LYS A 3 3.36 -31.97 -41.27
CA LYS A 3 4.55 -31.09 -41.36
C LYS A 3 4.63 -30.05 -40.24
N LEU A 4 3.50 -29.70 -39.63
CA LEU A 4 3.40 -28.77 -38.50
C LEU A 4 4.07 -29.32 -37.22
N ASP A 5 3.99 -30.63 -37.02
CA ASP A 5 4.54 -31.31 -35.83
C ASP A 5 6.08 -31.27 -35.81
N ARG A 6 6.69 -31.22 -37.01
CA ARG A 6 8.14 -31.15 -37.18
C ARG A 6 8.71 -29.75 -36.95
N ILE A 7 7.88 -28.71 -37.00
CA ILE A 7 8.28 -27.32 -36.70
C ILE A 7 8.25 -27.10 -35.18
N LEU A 8 7.28 -27.69 -34.48
CA LEU A 8 7.09 -27.57 -33.04
C LEU A 8 8.12 -28.38 -32.22
N ALA A 9 8.68 -29.45 -32.79
CA ALA A 9 9.65 -30.31 -32.12
C ALA A 9 11.09 -29.76 -32.10
N LYS A 10 11.37 -28.61 -32.73
CA LYS A 10 12.71 -28.02 -32.69
C LYS A 10 12.89 -27.24 -31.38
N PRO A 11 13.96 -27.48 -30.61
CA PRO A 11 14.18 -26.75 -29.38
C PRO A 11 14.49 -25.29 -29.73
N HIS A 12 13.51 -24.41 -29.57
CA HIS A 12 13.60 -22.97 -29.78
C HIS A 12 14.41 -22.29 -28.65
N LYS A 13 15.58 -22.83 -28.31
CA LYS A 13 16.47 -22.29 -27.27
C LYS A 13 16.79 -20.80 -27.52
N VAL A 14 16.92 -20.41 -28.79
CA VAL A 14 17.16 -19.03 -29.21
C VAL A 14 15.95 -18.12 -28.93
N LEU A 15 14.72 -18.63 -29.14
CA LEU A 15 13.50 -17.88 -28.86
C LEU A 15 13.27 -17.73 -27.35
N LEU A 16 13.57 -18.80 -26.58
CA LEU A 16 13.47 -18.75 -25.12
C LEU A 16 14.50 -17.79 -24.53
N TRP A 17 15.72 -17.75 -25.07
CA TRP A 17 16.75 -16.78 -24.66
C TRP A 17 16.36 -15.33 -24.97
N SER A 18 15.83 -15.05 -26.17
CA SER A 18 15.39 -13.69 -26.50
C SER A 18 14.17 -13.26 -25.67
N PHE A 19 13.24 -14.17 -25.41
CA PHE A 19 12.08 -13.90 -24.55
C PHE A 19 12.48 -13.63 -23.10
N THR A 20 13.43 -14.40 -22.57
CA THR A 20 13.95 -14.18 -21.21
C THR A 20 14.66 -12.83 -21.12
N GLY A 21 15.51 -12.49 -22.11
CA GLY A 21 16.17 -11.19 -22.17
C GLY A 21 15.20 -10.01 -22.25
N LEU A 22 14.12 -10.15 -23.03
CA LEU A 22 13.05 -9.15 -23.14
C LEU A 22 12.35 -8.91 -21.80
N ILE A 23 12.00 -9.98 -21.08
CA ILE A 23 11.35 -9.87 -19.77
C ILE A 23 12.27 -9.17 -18.79
N VAL A 24 13.55 -9.57 -18.72
CA VAL A 24 14.53 -8.95 -17.81
C VAL A 24 14.69 -7.46 -18.12
N ALA A 25 14.83 -7.08 -19.40
CA ALA A 25 14.92 -5.69 -19.80
C ALA A 25 13.66 -4.89 -19.45
N ALA A 26 12.46 -5.45 -19.65
CA ALA A 26 11.20 -4.80 -19.29
C ALA A 26 11.05 -4.62 -17.76
N THR A 27 11.43 -5.62 -16.96
CA THR A 27 11.42 -5.51 -15.50
C THR A 27 12.44 -4.50 -14.99
N ALA A 28 13.65 -4.45 -15.56
CA ALA A 28 14.65 -3.44 -15.21
C ALA A 28 14.18 -2.02 -15.59
N PHE A 29 13.56 -1.87 -16.77
CA PHE A 29 13.02 -0.59 -17.23
C PHE A 29 11.88 -0.10 -16.33
N THR A 30 10.94 -0.98 -15.97
CA THR A 30 9.84 -0.63 -15.05
C THR A 30 10.33 -0.26 -13.66
N LEU A 31 11.35 -0.94 -13.11
CA LEU A 31 11.96 -0.55 -11.83
C LEU A 31 12.70 0.79 -11.92
N PHE A 32 13.43 1.03 -13.01
CA PHE A 32 14.13 2.29 -13.23
C PHE A 32 13.16 3.47 -13.38
N GLU A 33 12.10 3.29 -14.18
CA GLU A 33 11.08 4.31 -14.38
C GLU A 33 10.22 4.49 -13.11
N SER A 34 9.90 3.42 -12.38
CA SER A 34 9.20 3.47 -11.09
C SER A 34 9.97 4.29 -10.06
N ASN A 35 11.30 4.17 -10.01
CA ASN A 35 12.11 4.97 -9.08
C ASN A 35 12.07 6.48 -9.40
N SER A 36 11.75 6.86 -10.64
CA SER A 36 11.52 8.27 -11.04
C SER A 36 10.05 8.72 -10.95
N THR A 37 9.08 7.79 -10.97
CA THR A 37 7.64 8.10 -10.90
C THR A 37 7.03 7.98 -9.50
N THR A 38 7.72 7.39 -8.53
CA THR A 38 7.29 7.39 -7.11
C THR A 38 7.19 8.80 -6.51
N LYS A 39 7.81 9.81 -7.12
CA LYS A 39 7.58 11.22 -6.77
C LYS A 39 6.25 11.81 -7.28
N ARG A 40 5.49 11.14 -8.16
CA ARG A 40 4.33 11.75 -8.84
C ARG A 40 2.97 11.06 -8.63
N ILE A 41 2.90 9.93 -7.93
CA ILE A 41 1.62 9.26 -7.66
C ILE A 41 0.95 9.79 -6.37
N ASN A 42 1.66 10.54 -5.53
CA ASN A 42 1.04 11.19 -4.36
C ASN A 42 0.23 12.46 -4.71
N ASP A 43 0.34 12.99 -5.94
CA ASP A 43 -0.29 14.27 -6.33
C ASP A 43 -1.65 14.14 -7.05
N LYS A 44 -2.14 12.93 -7.32
CA LYS A 44 -3.42 12.72 -8.03
C LYS A 44 -4.63 12.39 -7.16
N LYS A 45 -4.55 12.60 -5.84
CA LYS A 45 -5.73 12.69 -4.97
C LYS A 45 -6.05 14.14 -4.59
N LYS A 46 -6.18 15.01 -5.60
CA LYS A 46 -6.81 16.32 -5.44
C LYS A 46 -8.30 16.19 -5.73
N ARG A 47 -9.12 16.21 -4.66
CA ARG A 47 -10.34 17.03 -4.51
C ARG A 47 -11.25 16.49 -3.41
N VAL A 48 -11.02 16.94 -2.17
CA VAL A 48 -12.05 17.62 -1.34
C VAL A 48 -11.31 18.71 -0.56
N LYS A 49 -11.77 19.96 -0.69
CA LYS A 49 -11.27 21.14 0.02
C LYS A 49 -11.68 21.04 1.50
N ARG A 50 -10.76 21.28 2.44
CA ARG A 50 -10.93 22.32 3.49
C ARG A 50 -9.66 22.55 4.28
N ASP A 51 -9.44 23.82 4.56
CA ASP A 51 -8.28 24.45 5.19
C ASP A 51 -7.98 23.95 6.60
N LYS A 52 -6.67 23.78 6.91
CA LYS A 52 -5.95 24.17 8.14
C LYS A 52 -4.80 23.22 8.40
N SER A 53 -3.58 23.65 8.09
CA SER A 53 -2.35 22.93 8.42
C SER A 53 -1.31 23.91 8.95
N VAL A 54 -1.52 24.50 10.14
CA VAL A 54 -0.46 25.25 10.86
C VAL A 54 -0.51 25.13 12.41
N GLU A 55 -1.56 24.61 13.07
CA GLU A 55 -1.68 24.75 14.55
C GLU A 55 -1.96 23.48 15.38
N GLU A 56 -1.75 22.26 14.88
CA GLU A 56 -2.27 21.06 15.58
C GLU A 56 -1.19 20.05 16.00
N ILE A 57 -0.08 20.54 16.54
CA ILE A 57 0.92 19.70 17.23
C ILE A 57 0.53 19.48 18.73
N GLU A 58 -0.56 20.09 19.22
CA GLU A 58 -1.01 19.97 20.62
C GLU A 58 -2.39 19.26 20.83
N ARG A 59 -2.95 18.54 19.83
CA ARG A 59 -4.29 17.90 19.97
C ARG A 59 -4.36 16.38 19.83
N ASP A 60 -3.24 15.67 19.93
CA ASP A 60 -3.16 14.25 19.54
C ASP A 60 -3.98 13.26 20.42
N SER A 61 -4.50 13.71 21.56
CA SER A 61 -5.39 12.90 22.42
C SER A 61 -6.89 13.16 22.22
N LYS A 62 -7.30 14.21 21.50
CA LYS A 62 -8.73 14.59 21.34
C LYS A 62 -9.37 14.17 20.01
N ASP A 63 -8.60 13.79 18.99
CA ASP A 63 -9.14 13.62 17.63
C ASP A 63 -9.38 12.18 17.15
N VAL A 64 -9.15 11.14 17.98
CA VAL A 64 -9.46 9.74 17.59
C VAL A 64 -10.94 9.57 17.21
N SER A 65 -11.84 10.37 17.78
CA SER A 65 -13.27 10.35 17.44
C SER A 65 -13.58 10.85 16.02
N ARG A 66 -12.64 11.56 15.37
CA ARG A 66 -12.78 12.07 14.00
C ARG A 66 -12.15 11.16 12.96
N TRP A 67 -11.43 10.12 13.40
CA TRP A 67 -10.78 9.19 12.50
C TRP A 67 -11.83 8.35 11.76
N SER A 68 -11.58 8.15 10.48
CA SER A 68 -12.35 7.22 9.65
C SER A 68 -12.13 5.78 10.10
N LYS A 69 -13.08 4.88 9.81
CA LYS A 69 -12.95 3.45 10.11
C LYS A 69 -11.61 2.91 9.57
N LYS A 70 -11.22 3.31 8.37
CA LYS A 70 -9.95 2.90 7.77
C LYS A 70 -8.73 3.33 8.60
N GLU A 71 -8.70 4.57 9.09
CA GLU A 71 -7.60 5.08 9.92
C GLU A 71 -7.51 4.37 11.27
N LEU A 72 -8.66 4.06 11.87
CA LEU A 72 -8.70 3.25 13.10
C LEU A 72 -8.11 1.86 12.87
N PHE A 73 -8.49 1.18 11.78
CA PHE A 73 -7.91 -0.12 11.43
C PHE A 73 -6.41 -0.04 11.12
N ASP A 74 -5.96 0.98 10.38
CA ASP A 74 -4.54 1.16 10.05
C ASP A 74 -3.71 1.33 11.33
N TYR A 75 -4.18 2.16 12.26
CA TYR A 75 -3.54 2.35 13.55
C TYR A 75 -3.49 1.05 14.36
N LEU A 76 -4.61 0.34 14.50
CA LEU A 76 -4.66 -0.93 15.22
C LEU A 76 -3.72 -1.97 14.61
N THR A 77 -3.64 -2.03 13.28
CA THR A 77 -2.75 -2.94 12.56
C THR A 77 -1.27 -2.65 12.84
N ARG A 78 -0.87 -1.38 12.92
CA ARG A 78 0.51 -1.00 13.31
C ARG A 78 0.85 -1.47 14.72
N HIS A 79 -0.12 -1.48 15.61
CA HIS A 79 0.00 -2.02 16.97
C HIS A 79 -0.29 -3.52 17.07
N GLN A 80 -0.32 -4.24 15.93
CA GLN A 80 -0.58 -5.69 15.85
C GLN A 80 -1.92 -6.14 16.45
N VAL A 81 -2.91 -5.24 16.45
CA VAL A 81 -4.28 -5.52 16.88
C VAL A 81 -5.17 -5.66 15.65
N TYR A 82 -5.82 -6.80 15.51
CA TYR A 82 -6.64 -7.16 14.34
C TYR A 82 -8.10 -7.36 14.76
N PRO A 83 -8.91 -6.29 14.82
CA PRO A 83 -10.34 -6.42 15.08
C PRO A 83 -11.07 -6.98 13.86
N ASP A 84 -12.24 -7.57 14.09
CA ASP A 84 -13.09 -8.12 13.03
C ASP A 84 -13.64 -7.00 12.13
N VAL A 85 -13.90 -7.33 10.86
CA VAL A 85 -14.42 -6.36 9.87
C VAL A 85 -15.80 -5.81 10.28
N GLU A 86 -16.58 -6.66 10.97
CA GLU A 86 -17.91 -6.36 11.47
C GLU A 86 -17.91 -5.51 12.75
N THR A 87 -16.75 -5.31 13.39
CA THR A 87 -16.64 -4.50 14.61
C THR A 87 -17.18 -3.08 14.38
N GLU A 88 -17.98 -2.63 15.34
CA GLU A 88 -18.59 -1.30 15.32
C GLU A 88 -17.51 -0.21 15.45
N PRO A 89 -17.68 0.94 14.78
CA PRO A 89 -16.70 2.01 14.82
C PRO A 89 -16.45 2.56 16.24
N GLU A 90 -17.45 2.50 17.12
CA GLU A 90 -17.31 2.94 18.51
C GLU A 90 -16.35 2.06 19.31
N GLU A 91 -16.38 0.74 19.09
CA GLU A 91 -15.49 -0.20 19.75
C GLU A 91 -14.05 -0.02 19.27
N LEU A 92 -13.85 0.21 17.98
CA LEU A 92 -12.54 0.53 17.41
C LEU A 92 -11.94 1.79 18.04
N VAL A 93 -12.76 2.84 18.24
CA VAL A 93 -12.31 4.06 18.94
C VAL A 93 -11.90 3.76 20.39
N LYS A 94 -12.63 2.90 21.10
CA LYS A 94 -12.27 2.49 22.48
C LYS A 94 -10.94 1.73 22.51
N LEU A 95 -10.72 0.82 21.56
CA LEU A 95 -9.48 0.08 21.39
C LEU A 95 -8.29 1.00 21.09
N VAL A 96 -8.45 1.95 20.17
CA VAL A 96 -7.38 2.92 19.87
C VAL A 96 -7.06 3.77 21.10
N LYS A 97 -8.09 4.22 21.84
CA LYS A 97 -7.89 4.98 23.08
C LYS A 97 -7.19 4.19 24.18
N SER A 98 -7.49 2.89 24.32
CA SER A 98 -6.83 2.06 25.33
C SER A 98 -5.35 1.86 24.98
N ILE A 99 -5.02 1.66 23.70
CA ILE A 99 -3.65 1.52 23.23
C ILE A 99 -2.86 2.82 23.42
N LYS A 100 -3.42 3.98 23.03
CA LYS A 100 -2.78 5.29 23.27
C LYS A 100 -2.52 5.56 24.75
N ARG A 101 -3.40 5.10 25.65
CA ARG A 101 -3.20 5.21 27.10
C ARG A 101 -2.06 4.31 27.59
N LEU A 102 -1.89 3.12 27.01
CA LEU A 102 -0.84 2.17 27.38
C LEU A 102 0.54 2.58 26.84
N TYR A 103 0.58 3.23 25.67
CA TYR A 103 1.82 3.61 24.98
C TYR A 103 1.77 5.08 24.51
N PRO A 104 1.94 6.04 25.42
CA PRO A 104 1.86 7.46 25.07
C PRO A 104 3.06 7.98 24.26
N ASP A 105 4.20 7.28 24.24
CA ASP A 105 5.48 7.77 23.68
C ASP A 105 5.94 7.05 22.40
N ILE A 106 5.11 6.24 21.77
CA ILE A 106 5.52 5.45 20.60
C ILE A 106 4.80 5.98 19.35
N ASP A 107 5.36 7.05 18.77
CA ASP A 107 5.02 7.50 17.42
C ASP A 107 5.89 6.73 16.41
N TYR A 108 5.25 5.82 15.65
CA TYR A 108 5.84 5.04 14.56
C TYR A 108 5.51 5.62 13.16
#